data_AF-A0A8S2G1M7-F1
#
_entry.id   AF-A0A8S2G1M7-F1
#
_cell.length_a   1.000
_cell.length_b   1.000
_cell.length_c   1.000
_cell.angle_alpha   90.00
_cell.angle_beta   90.00
_cell.angle_gamma   90.00
#
_symmetry.space_group_name_H-M   'P 1'
#
loop_
_entity.id
_entity.type
_entity.pdbx_description
1 polymer ?
#
loop_
_entity_poly.entity_id
_entity_poly.type
_entity_poly.pdbx_seq_one_letter_code
_entity_poly.pdbx_strand_id
1 'polypeptide(L)'
;MVLTNSVAVIYRHNCVRLAFVIGTLILFIFHVIVNHLHEVGHKTLFLHDTYRPEHSVVNDIQPTRAIYHLLNIINYIWQFAWLIYTLTFLFRRSAAGYLYLIPNTLTLTFYITFILGLLTQTFWVLFFSSHVNWAWLAYLISFLLLSLSLFILINNLALNRNIYETDGLNRDVWCLRFLAQNGIAYIACWT
;
A
#
# COMPACT_ATOMS: atom_id res chain seq x y z
N MET A 1 -26.76 43.38 -9.26
CA MET A 1 -26.07 42.52 -10.24
C MET A 1 -24.61 42.42 -9.79
N VAL A 2 -24.29 41.44 -8.94
CA VAL A 2 -22.95 41.29 -8.34
C VAL A 2 -22.16 40.36 -9.25
N LEU A 3 -21.15 40.91 -9.92
CA LEU A 3 -20.15 40.15 -10.68
C LEU A 3 -19.31 39.35 -9.68
N THR A 4 -19.63 38.07 -9.50
CA THR A 4 -18.71 37.13 -8.85
C THR A 4 -17.54 36.90 -9.79
N ASN A 5 -16.46 37.65 -9.57
CA ASN A 5 -15.14 37.34 -10.10
C ASN A 5 -14.73 35.97 -9.55
N SER A 6 -15.06 34.90 -10.28
CA SER A 6 -14.49 33.58 -10.07
C SER A 6 -13.03 33.64 -10.47
N VAL A 7 -12.18 34.08 -9.55
CA VAL A 7 -10.73 33.91 -9.66
C VAL A 7 -10.51 32.41 -9.75
N ALA A 8 -10.22 31.91 -10.95
CA ALA A 8 -9.80 30.54 -11.16
C ALA A 8 -8.46 30.38 -10.41
N VAL A 9 -8.51 29.87 -9.19
CA VAL A 9 -7.31 29.49 -8.45
C VAL A 9 -6.66 28.38 -9.25
N ILE A 10 -5.55 28.69 -9.93
CA ILE A 10 -4.75 27.71 -10.66
C ILE A 10 -4.04 26.86 -9.61
N TYR A 11 -4.66 25.73 -9.24
CA TYR A 11 -4.02 24.75 -8.38
C TYR A 11 -2.88 24.09 -9.16
N ARG A 12 -1.64 24.39 -8.77
CA ARG A 12 -0.45 23.77 -9.35
C ARG A 12 -0.31 22.34 -8.87
N HIS A 13 0.02 21.45 -9.81
CA HIS A 13 0.37 20.09 -9.44
C HIS A 13 1.67 20.07 -8.62
N ASN A 14 1.70 19.25 -7.58
CA ASN A 14 2.93 19.04 -6.81
C ASN A 14 3.65 17.82 -7.39
N CYS A 15 4.68 18.07 -8.20
CA CYS A 15 5.42 17.04 -8.93
C CYS A 15 6.04 16.00 -7.99
N VAL A 16 6.47 16.40 -6.79
CA VAL A 16 7.04 15.47 -5.80
C VAL A 16 5.97 14.47 -5.37
N ARG A 17 4.79 14.94 -4.95
CA ARG A 17 3.71 14.03 -4.55
C ARG A 17 3.27 13.11 -5.66
N LEU A 18 3.15 13.64 -6.88
CA LEU A 18 2.82 12.85 -8.05
C LEU A 18 3.85 11.73 -8.29
N ALA A 19 5.14 12.06 -8.19
CA ALA A 19 6.23 11.09 -8.32
C ALA A 19 6.14 10.01 -7.24
N PHE A 20 5.76 10.34 -6.00
CA PHE A 20 5.53 9.36 -4.95
C PHE A 20 4.34 8.44 -5.24
N VAL A 21 3.20 8.97 -5.70
CA VAL A 21 2.03 8.13 -6.06
C VAL A 21 2.38 7.14 -7.17
N ILE A 22 3.00 7.64 -8.25
CA ILE A 22 3.41 6.81 -9.39
C ILE A 22 4.51 5.83 -8.96
N GLY A 23 5.47 6.29 -8.17
CA GLY A 23 6.55 5.47 -7.63
C GLY A 23 6.04 4.32 -6.74
N THR A 24 5.03 4.57 -5.90
CA THR A 24 4.39 3.52 -5.10
C THR A 24 3.73 2.46 -5.99
N LEU A 25 3.05 2.88 -7.07
CA LEU A 25 2.45 1.92 -8.00
C LEU A 25 3.51 1.04 -8.68
N ILE A 26 4.60 1.65 -9.17
CA ILE A 26 5.69 0.93 -9.83
C ILE A 26 6.35 -0.06 -8.85
N LEU A 27 6.63 0.37 -7.63
CA LEU A 27 7.24 -0.48 -6.61
C LEU A 27 6.30 -1.61 -6.18
N PHE A 28 5.00 -1.36 -6.10
CA PHE A 28 4.02 -2.40 -5.84
C PHE A 28 3.99 -3.45 -6.95
N ILE A 29 4.00 -3.04 -8.23
CA ILE A 29 4.07 -3.97 -9.36
C ILE A 29 5.35 -4.81 -9.29
N PHE A 30 6.49 -4.17 -9.01
CA PHE A 30 7.76 -4.86 -8.81
C PHE A 30 7.69 -5.89 -7.67
N HIS A 31 7.10 -5.51 -6.53
CA HIS A 31 6.90 -6.40 -5.39
C HIS A 31 6.06 -7.64 -5.76
N VAL A 32 4.95 -7.46 -6.49
CA VAL A 32 4.10 -8.57 -6.95
C VAL A 32 4.88 -9.52 -7.87
N ILE A 33 5.68 -8.98 -8.79
CA ILE A 33 6.53 -9.79 -9.70
C ILE A 33 7.53 -10.62 -8.88
N VAL A 34 8.22 -10.02 -7.91
CA VAL A 34 9.18 -10.73 -7.06
C VAL A 34 8.51 -11.85 -6.26
N ASN A 35 7.34 -11.59 -5.66
CA ASN A 35 6.60 -12.62 -4.93
C ASN A 35 6.14 -13.76 -5.84
N HIS A 36 5.62 -13.44 -7.01
CA HIS A 36 5.19 -14.46 -7.96
C HIS A 36 6.36 -15.35 -8.41
N LEU A 37 7.52 -14.75 -8.71
CA LEU A 37 8.72 -15.51 -9.07
C LEU A 37 9.22 -16.39 -7.92
N HIS A 38 9.06 -15.94 -6.67
CA HIS A 38 9.39 -16.71 -5.48
C HIS A 38 8.51 -17.95 -5.36
N GLU A 39 7.20 -17.79 -5.55
CA GLU A 39 6.21 -18.87 -5.48
C GLU A 39 6.37 -19.94 -6.57
N VAL A 40 6.80 -19.53 -7.77
CA VAL A 40 7.07 -20.43 -8.91
C VAL A 40 8.44 -21.11 -8.78
N GLY A 41 9.30 -20.62 -7.89
CA GLY A 41 10.63 -21.21 -7.63
C GLY A 41 11.63 -20.98 -8.75
N HIS A 42 11.62 -19.77 -9.33
CA HIS A 42 12.53 -19.42 -10.41
C HIS A 42 13.98 -19.30 -9.91
N LYS A 43 14.80 -20.32 -10.19
CA LYS A 43 16.13 -20.52 -9.61
C LYS A 43 17.18 -19.43 -9.85
N THR A 44 16.96 -18.51 -10.78
CA THR A 44 17.95 -17.47 -11.14
C THR A 44 17.91 -16.22 -10.24
N LEU A 45 16.80 -15.98 -9.54
CA LEU A 45 16.58 -14.76 -8.73
C LEU A 45 16.63 -15.04 -7.22
N PHE A 46 16.43 -16.29 -6.82
CA PHE A 46 16.48 -16.72 -5.42
C PHE A 46 17.72 -17.56 -5.20
N LEU A 47 18.40 -17.31 -4.08
CA LEU A 47 19.70 -17.93 -3.79
C LEU A 47 19.60 -19.46 -3.68
N HIS A 48 18.45 -20.03 -3.29
CA HIS A 48 18.19 -21.47 -3.15
C HIS A 48 16.77 -21.85 -3.63
N ASP A 49 16.55 -23.14 -3.94
CA ASP A 49 15.24 -23.70 -4.30
C ASP A 49 14.20 -23.35 -3.22
N THR A 50 13.19 -22.56 -3.61
CA THR A 50 12.25 -21.93 -2.67
C THR A 50 11.22 -22.89 -2.07
N TYR A 51 11.19 -24.16 -2.50
CA TYR A 51 10.16 -25.09 -2.01
C TYR A 51 10.53 -26.57 -2.12
N ARG A 52 11.19 -27.11 -1.08
CA ARG A 52 11.18 -28.56 -0.81
C ARG A 52 11.34 -28.83 0.70
N PRO A 53 10.27 -28.73 1.51
CA PRO A 53 10.26 -29.41 2.79
C PRO A 53 9.95 -30.89 2.53
N GLU A 54 10.93 -31.69 2.10
CA GLU A 54 10.71 -33.14 1.97
C GLU A 54 10.55 -33.82 3.32
N HIS A 55 10.94 -33.19 4.42
CA HIS A 55 10.81 -33.77 5.75
C HIS A 55 10.69 -32.66 6.80
N SER A 56 9.52 -32.03 6.92
CA SER A 56 9.20 -31.29 8.14
C SER A 56 7.79 -31.65 8.56
N VAL A 57 7.74 -32.41 9.65
CA VAL A 57 6.63 -32.63 10.58
C VAL A 57 5.38 -31.83 10.20
N VAL A 58 4.30 -32.56 9.92
CA VAL A 58 2.95 -32.03 9.76
C VAL A 58 2.63 -31.10 10.95
N ASN A 59 2.91 -29.82 10.78
CA ASN A 59 2.41 -28.80 11.67
C ASN A 59 1.03 -28.44 11.15
N ASP A 60 -0.01 -29.06 11.72
CA ASP A 60 -1.44 -28.91 11.36
C ASP A 60 -1.98 -27.46 11.40
N ILE A 61 -1.14 -26.49 11.80
CA ILE A 61 -1.50 -25.08 11.95
C ILE A 61 -1.22 -24.29 10.65
N GLN A 62 -0.37 -24.78 9.75
CA GLN A 62 -0.04 -24.03 8.53
C GLN A 62 -1.11 -24.22 7.44
N PRO A 63 -1.61 -23.12 6.85
CA PRO A 63 -2.60 -23.24 5.78
C PRO A 63 -2.01 -24.01 4.61
N THR A 64 -2.83 -24.86 3.98
CA THR A 64 -2.46 -25.58 2.77
C THR A 64 -1.99 -24.58 1.70
N ARG A 65 -1.02 -24.96 0.86
CA ARG A 65 -0.47 -24.12 -0.23
C ARG A 65 -1.56 -23.40 -1.05
N ALA A 66 -2.69 -24.07 -1.31
CA ALA A 66 -3.82 -23.48 -2.02
C ALA A 66 -4.46 -22.29 -1.29
N ILE A 67 -4.59 -22.35 0.03
CA ILE A 67 -5.14 -21.27 0.87
C ILE A 67 -4.18 -20.08 0.86
N TYR A 68 -2.87 -20.33 1.03
CA TYR A 68 -1.85 -19.28 0.96
C TYR A 68 -1.88 -18.53 -0.38
N HIS A 69 -1.94 -19.25 -1.50
CA HIS A 69 -2.06 -18.66 -2.84
C HIS A 69 -3.33 -17.80 -3.00
N LEU A 70 -4.48 -18.29 -2.53
CA LEU A 70 -5.74 -17.55 -2.61
C LEU A 70 -5.66 -16.24 -1.81
N LEU A 71 -5.09 -16.29 -0.61
CA LEU A 71 -4.92 -15.12 0.26
C LEU A 71 -3.99 -14.07 -0.37
N ASN A 72 -2.92 -14.50 -1.05
CA ASN A 72 -2.02 -13.60 -1.79
C ASN A 72 -2.70 -12.94 -2.99
N ILE A 73 -3.49 -13.68 -3.76
CA ILE A 73 -4.26 -13.10 -4.88
C ILE A 73 -5.23 -12.02 -4.38
N ILE A 74 -5.99 -12.33 -3.33
CA ILE A 74 -6.91 -11.36 -2.72
C ILE A 74 -6.15 -10.12 -2.23
N ASN A 75 -4.98 -10.33 -1.61
CA ASN A 75 -4.10 -9.24 -1.19
C ASN A 75 -3.77 -8.31 -2.38
N TYR A 76 -3.22 -8.85 -3.46
CA TYR A 76 -2.76 -8.05 -4.59
C TYR A 76 -3.89 -7.29 -5.28
N ILE A 77 -5.07 -7.91 -5.40
CA ILE A 77 -6.27 -7.24 -5.93
C ILE A 77 -6.66 -6.06 -5.03
N TRP A 78 -6.66 -6.25 -3.72
CA TRP A 78 -7.01 -5.18 -2.77
C TRP A 78 -5.99 -4.05 -2.79
N GLN A 79 -4.69 -4.37 -2.83
CA GLN A 79 -3.63 -3.38 -2.91
C GLN A 79 -3.74 -2.55 -4.20
N PHE A 80 -3.97 -3.23 -5.32
CA PHE A 80 -4.14 -2.57 -6.60
C PHE A 80 -5.39 -1.68 -6.62
N ALA A 81 -6.49 -2.13 -6.01
CA ALA A 81 -7.73 -1.36 -5.92
C ALA A 81 -7.55 -0.03 -5.18
N TRP A 82 -6.86 -0.02 -4.02
CA TRP A 82 -6.63 1.24 -3.32
C TRP A 82 -5.64 2.14 -4.04
N LEU A 83 -4.61 1.59 -4.72
CA LEU A 83 -3.68 2.37 -5.54
C LEU A 83 -4.37 3.01 -6.75
N ILE A 84 -5.26 2.30 -7.44
CA ILE A 84 -6.09 2.91 -8.50
C ILE A 84 -6.95 4.02 -7.90
N TYR A 85 -7.55 3.77 -6.74
CA TYR A 85 -8.38 4.76 -6.09
C TYR A 85 -7.58 6.04 -5.74
N THR A 86 -6.33 5.94 -5.28
CA THR A 86 -5.47 7.12 -5.06
C THR A 86 -5.13 7.86 -6.36
N LEU A 87 -4.99 7.15 -7.50
CA LEU A 87 -4.83 7.81 -8.81
C LEU A 87 -6.06 8.64 -9.18
N THR A 88 -7.27 8.21 -8.79
CA THR A 88 -8.48 9.02 -9.05
C THR A 88 -8.45 10.36 -8.31
N PHE A 89 -7.72 10.48 -7.19
CA PHE A 89 -7.57 11.75 -6.46
C PHE A 89 -6.73 12.78 -7.21
N LEU A 90 -5.94 12.36 -8.20
CA LEU A 90 -5.19 13.28 -9.08
C LEU A 90 -6.11 14.06 -10.00
N PHE A 91 -7.23 13.45 -10.41
CA PHE A 91 -8.18 14.02 -11.36
C PHE A 91 -9.41 14.64 -10.68
N ARG A 92 -9.71 14.26 -9.44
CA ARG A 92 -10.88 14.76 -8.69
C ARG A 92 -10.54 16.03 -7.89
N ARG A 93 -11.48 16.99 -7.93
CA ARG A 93 -11.41 18.26 -7.21
C ARG A 93 -12.50 18.34 -6.14
N SER A 94 -12.15 18.90 -4.99
CA SER A 94 -13.01 19.39 -3.92
C SER A 94 -13.23 20.91 -4.09
N ALA A 95 -14.15 21.49 -3.31
CA ALA A 95 -14.37 22.93 -3.22
C ALA A 95 -13.07 23.72 -2.91
N ALA A 96 -12.11 23.09 -2.21
CA ALA A 96 -10.86 23.72 -1.78
C ALA A 96 -9.64 23.42 -2.67
N GLY A 97 -9.74 22.53 -3.67
CA GLY A 97 -8.62 22.15 -4.55
C GLY A 97 -8.63 20.68 -4.97
N TYR A 98 -7.52 20.16 -5.48
CA TYR A 98 -7.41 18.73 -5.79
C TYR A 98 -7.39 17.87 -4.52
N LEU A 99 -8.09 16.72 -4.53
CA LEU A 99 -8.21 15.85 -3.35
C LEU A 99 -6.88 15.29 -2.85
N TYR A 100 -5.87 15.16 -3.71
CA TYR A 100 -4.53 14.73 -3.30
C TYR A 100 -3.71 15.85 -2.61
N LEU A 101 -4.15 17.11 -2.69
CA LEU A 101 -3.56 18.26 -2.00
C LEU A 101 -4.40 18.65 -0.77
N ILE A 102 -5.72 18.78 -0.95
CA ILE A 102 -6.65 19.24 0.06
C ILE A 102 -7.94 18.41 -0.09
N PRO A 103 -8.38 17.70 0.96
CA PRO A 103 -7.71 17.45 2.24
C PRO A 103 -6.49 16.52 2.09
N ASN A 104 -5.39 16.86 2.77
CA ASN A 104 -4.12 16.13 2.70
C ASN A 104 -4.16 14.81 3.50
N THR A 105 -5.03 13.87 3.11
CA THR A 105 -5.24 12.61 3.84
C THR A 105 -4.16 11.58 3.56
N LEU A 106 -3.74 11.46 2.30
CA LEU A 106 -2.61 10.64 1.86
C LEU A 106 -1.37 11.52 1.79
N THR A 107 -0.76 11.75 2.95
CA THR A 107 0.40 12.63 3.08
C THR A 107 1.64 12.05 2.41
N LEU A 108 2.64 12.89 2.15
CA LEU A 108 3.94 12.43 1.66
C LEU A 108 4.57 11.42 2.63
N THR A 109 4.44 11.66 3.94
CA THR A 109 4.94 10.78 5.00
C THR A 109 4.31 9.39 4.91
N PHE A 110 3.00 9.31 4.61
CA PHE A 110 2.32 8.04 4.36
C PHE A 110 2.96 7.25 3.20
N TYR A 111 3.20 7.91 2.06
CA TYR A 111 3.82 7.23 0.91
C TYR A 111 5.25 6.78 1.21
N ILE A 112 6.03 7.59 1.93
CA ILE A 112 7.40 7.23 2.33
C ILE A 112 7.39 5.98 3.21
N THR A 113 6.58 5.96 4.28
CA THR A 113 6.54 4.82 5.21
C THR A 113 6.01 3.57 4.54
N PHE A 114 4.99 3.70 3.68
CA PHE A 114 4.46 2.58 2.91
C PHE A 114 5.47 2.01 1.90
N ILE A 115 6.17 2.87 1.16
CA ILE A 115 7.23 2.46 0.22
C ILE A 115 8.35 1.73 0.96
N LEU A 116 8.83 2.28 2.07
CA LEU A 116 9.87 1.64 2.86
C LEU A 116 9.41 0.28 3.38
N GLY A 117 8.15 0.16 3.82
CA GLY A 117 7.55 -1.11 4.24
C GLY A 117 7.50 -2.15 3.12
N LEU A 118 7.09 -1.75 1.91
CA LEU A 118 7.10 -2.62 0.73
C LEU A 118 8.52 -3.06 0.33
N LEU A 119 9.51 -2.16 0.41
CA LEU A 119 10.88 -2.48 0.06
C LEU A 119 11.48 -3.49 1.04
N THR A 120 11.26 -3.31 2.35
CA THR A 120 11.73 -4.27 3.36
C THR A 120 10.98 -5.60 3.28
N GLN A 121 9.70 -5.59 2.91
CA GLN A 121 8.95 -6.82 2.63
C GLN A 121 9.47 -7.54 1.38
N THR A 122 9.81 -6.80 0.32
CA THR A 122 10.42 -7.39 -0.89
C THR A 122 11.79 -7.97 -0.58
N PHE A 123 12.60 -7.25 0.21
CA PHE A 123 13.88 -7.73 0.70
C PHE A 123 13.71 -9.03 1.49
N TRP A 124 12.73 -9.09 2.38
CA TRP A 124 12.40 -10.31 3.09
C TRP A 124 12.18 -11.49 2.11
N VAL A 125 11.27 -11.38 1.15
CA VAL A 125 10.98 -12.46 0.19
C VAL A 125 12.24 -12.93 -0.57
N LEU A 126 13.13 -12.02 -0.96
CA LEU A 126 14.38 -12.37 -1.66
C LEU A 126 15.36 -13.15 -0.79
N PHE A 127 15.48 -12.78 0.49
CA PHE A 127 16.47 -13.35 1.40
C PHE A 127 15.94 -14.52 2.23
N PHE A 128 14.63 -14.78 2.26
CA PHE A 128 14.07 -15.90 3.04
C PHE A 128 14.71 -17.24 2.71
N SER A 129 14.86 -17.51 1.41
CA SER A 129 15.37 -18.80 0.93
C SER A 129 16.86 -19.01 1.24
N SER A 130 17.58 -17.95 1.63
CA SER A 130 19.03 -18.01 1.85
C SER A 130 19.46 -18.39 3.27
N HIS A 131 18.52 -18.73 4.17
CA HIS A 131 18.80 -19.00 5.60
C HIS A 131 19.61 -17.90 6.30
N VAL A 132 19.60 -16.67 5.78
CA VAL A 132 20.31 -15.55 6.37
C VAL A 132 19.57 -15.14 7.65
N ASN A 133 20.26 -15.24 8.78
CA ASN A 133 19.75 -14.97 10.13
C ASN A 133 19.19 -13.55 10.35
N TRP A 134 19.23 -12.65 9.36
CA TRP A 134 18.72 -11.28 9.46
C TRP A 134 17.37 -11.08 8.75
N ALA A 135 16.86 -12.09 8.05
CA ALA A 135 15.66 -11.95 7.23
C ALA A 135 14.39 -11.68 8.09
N TRP A 136 14.33 -12.19 9.32
CA TRP A 136 13.27 -11.88 10.29
C TRP A 136 13.26 -10.41 10.73
N LEU A 137 14.41 -9.72 10.69
CA LEU A 137 14.48 -8.30 11.03
C LEU A 137 13.80 -7.46 9.94
N ALA A 138 13.96 -7.85 8.67
CA ALA A 138 13.27 -7.20 7.56
C ALA A 138 11.74 -7.40 7.64
N TYR A 139 11.29 -8.58 8.05
CA TYR A 139 9.89 -8.88 8.38
C TYR A 139 9.36 -7.94 9.48
N LEU A 140 10.06 -7.80 10.61
CA LEU A 140 9.61 -6.91 11.69
C LEU A 140 9.61 -5.44 11.27
N ILE A 141 10.63 -5.00 10.53
CA ILE A 141 10.70 -3.62 10.04
C ILE A 141 9.56 -3.33 9.06
N SER A 142 9.26 -4.24 8.14
CA SER A 142 8.12 -4.08 7.22
C SER A 142 6.80 -4.00 7.97
N PHE A 143 6.56 -4.90 8.93
CA PHE A 143 5.37 -4.85 9.80
C PHE A 143 5.21 -3.49 10.50
N LEU A 144 6.28 -2.97 11.11
CA LEU A 144 6.25 -1.68 11.82
C LEU A 144 6.00 -0.50 10.87
N LEU A 145 6.64 -0.50 9.70
CA LEU A 145 6.48 0.57 8.71
C LEU A 145 5.08 0.60 8.10
N LEU A 146 4.51 -0.58 7.80
CA LEU A 146 3.15 -0.71 7.29
C LEU A 146 2.12 -0.29 8.35
N SER A 147 2.32 -0.71 9.60
CA SER A 147 1.48 -0.29 10.73
C SER A 147 1.55 1.22 10.97
N LEU A 148 2.75 1.81 10.85
CA LEU A 148 2.94 3.25 10.93
C LEU A 148 2.24 3.99 9.79
N SER A 149 2.31 3.47 8.56
CA SER A 149 1.59 4.04 7.41
C SER A 149 0.06 4.01 7.64
N LEU A 150 -0.46 2.92 8.19
CA LEU A 150 -1.87 2.79 8.55
C LEU A 150 -2.27 3.81 9.63
N PHE A 151 -1.46 3.95 10.68
CA PHE A 151 -1.69 4.93 11.74
C PHE A 151 -1.73 6.37 11.18
N ILE A 152 -0.77 6.74 10.33
CA ILE A 152 -0.73 8.04 9.67
C ILE A 152 -2.01 8.28 8.86
N LEU A 153 -2.45 7.28 8.09
CA LEU A 153 -3.68 7.39 7.28
C LEU A 153 -4.92 7.57 8.16
N ILE A 154 -5.08 6.78 9.23
CA ILE A 154 -6.22 6.88 10.15
C ILE A 154 -6.24 8.26 10.81
N ASN A 155 -5.10 8.71 11.33
CA ASN A 155 -4.99 10.00 12.00
C ASN A 155 -5.31 11.16 11.05
N ASN A 156 -4.75 11.16 9.84
CA ASN A 156 -5.01 12.21 8.86
C ASN A 156 -6.45 12.20 8.37
N LEU A 157 -7.09 11.03 8.23
CA LEU A 157 -8.50 10.95 7.87
C LEU A 157 -9.39 11.51 9.00
N ALA A 158 -9.06 11.23 10.26
CA ALA A 158 -9.77 11.76 11.41
C ALA A 158 -9.66 13.29 11.50
N LEU A 159 -8.44 13.84 11.32
CA LEU A 159 -8.19 15.28 11.34
C LEU A 159 -8.91 16.03 10.21
N ASN A 160 -8.98 15.42 9.02
CA ASN A 160 -9.61 16.04 7.86
C ASN A 160 -11.10 15.72 7.70
N ARG A 161 -11.70 14.98 8.65
CA ARG A 161 -13.07 14.47 8.52
C ARG A 161 -14.10 15.57 8.27
N ASN A 162 -13.99 16.68 8.98
CA ASN A 162 -14.91 17.81 8.83
C ASN A 162 -14.90 18.37 7.40
N ILE A 163 -13.74 18.37 6.72
CA ILE A 163 -13.61 18.85 5.34
C ILE A 163 -14.35 17.92 4.36
N TYR A 164 -14.23 16.61 4.57
CA TYR A 164 -14.97 15.64 3.75
C TYR A 164 -16.49 15.76 3.95
N GLU A 165 -16.93 16.05 5.19
CA GLU A 165 -18.35 16.23 5.50
C GLU A 165 -18.90 17.54 4.89
N THR A 166 -18.16 18.66 4.99
CA THR A 166 -18.58 19.94 4.39
C THR A 166 -18.64 19.90 2.87
N ASP A 167 -17.76 19.13 2.24
CA ASP A 167 -17.68 19.02 0.78
C ASP A 167 -18.61 17.93 0.21
N GLY A 168 -19.40 17.25 1.05
CA GLY A 168 -20.29 16.16 0.62
C GLY A 168 -19.58 14.89 0.17
N LEU A 169 -18.31 14.72 0.55
CA LEU A 169 -17.41 13.63 0.12
C LEU A 169 -17.42 12.44 1.09
N ASN A 170 -18.54 12.19 1.78
CA ASN A 170 -18.68 11.08 2.73
C ASN A 170 -18.46 9.70 2.09
N ARG A 171 -18.75 9.56 0.79
CA ARG A 171 -18.44 8.34 0.04
C ARG A 171 -16.93 8.09 -0.04
N ASP A 172 -16.14 9.14 -0.21
CA ASP A 172 -14.68 9.03 -0.31
C ASP A 172 -14.03 8.61 1.00
N VAL A 173 -14.61 9.01 2.14
CA VAL A 173 -14.21 8.53 3.47
C VAL A 173 -14.42 7.03 3.59
N TRP A 174 -15.57 6.51 3.15
CA TRP A 174 -15.85 5.07 3.16
C TRP A 174 -14.93 4.30 2.21
N CYS A 175 -14.67 4.83 1.01
CA CYS A 175 -13.71 4.24 0.09
C CYS A 175 -12.29 4.22 0.68
N LEU A 176 -11.84 5.28 1.36
CA LEU A 176 -10.53 5.30 2.04
C LEU A 176 -10.44 4.27 3.18
N ARG A 177 -11.52 4.10 3.96
CA ARG A 177 -11.58 3.07 5.01
C ARG A 177 -11.55 1.67 4.42
N PHE A 178 -12.42 1.40 3.46
CA PHE A 178 -12.59 0.07 2.89
C PHE A 178 -11.41 -0.35 2.01
N LEU A 179 -10.89 0.54 1.17
CA LEU A 179 -9.81 0.21 0.24
C LEU A 179 -8.45 0.37 0.92
N ALA A 180 -8.12 1.59 1.38
CA ALA A 180 -6.76 1.89 1.81
C ALA A 180 -6.49 1.40 3.25
N GLN A 181 -7.34 1.71 4.23
CA GLN A 181 -7.08 1.29 5.62
C GLN A 181 -7.12 -0.23 5.77
N ASN A 182 -8.19 -0.89 5.30
CA ASN A 182 -8.27 -2.35 5.38
C ASN A 182 -7.23 -3.03 4.48
N GLY A 183 -6.93 -2.49 3.30
CA GLY A 183 -5.89 -3.04 2.42
C GLY A 183 -4.52 -3.05 3.10
N ILE A 184 -4.12 -1.93 3.70
CA ILE A 184 -2.82 -1.83 4.39
C ILE A 184 -2.82 -2.68 5.67
N ALA A 185 -3.92 -2.71 6.42
CA ALA A 185 -4.05 -3.57 7.59
C ALA A 185 -3.92 -5.05 7.23
N TYR A 186 -4.52 -5.46 6.11
CA TYR A 186 -4.40 -6.81 5.58
C TYR A 186 -2.94 -7.12 5.21
N ILE A 187 -2.26 -6.22 4.48
CA ILE A 187 -0.85 -6.43 4.14
C ILE A 187 0.00 -6.54 5.40
N ALA A 188 -0.21 -5.69 6.40
CA ALA A 188 0.55 -5.73 7.64
C ALA A 188 0.30 -7.01 8.45
N CYS A 189 -0.93 -7.54 8.44
CA CYS A 189 -1.27 -8.78 9.15
C CYS A 189 -0.63 -10.03 8.52
N TRP A 190 -0.42 -10.01 7.21
CA TRP A 190 0.13 -11.13 6.43
C TRP A 190 1.57 -10.89 5.97
N THR A 191 2.16 -9.75 6.34
CA THR A 191 3.59 -9.49 6.19
C THR A 191 4.33 -10.42 7.09
#